data_AF-A0A497JFG7-F1
#
_entry.id   AF-A0A497JFG7-F1
#
_cell.length_a   1.000
_cell.length_b   1.000
_cell.length_c   1.000
_cell.angle_alpha   90.00
_cell.angle_beta   90.00
_cell.angle_gamma   90.00
#
_symmetry.space_group_name_H-M   'P 1'
#
loop_
_entity.id
_entity.type
_entity.pdbx_description
1 polymer ?
#
loop_
_entity_poly.entity_id
_entity_poly.type
_entity_poly.pdbx_seq_one_letter_code
_entity_poly.pdbx_strand_id
1 'polypeptide(L)' 'MCEAVVYLGDKEIMRDVIKIVVDGEDVVLTNIEGKSKRVKNVRILEDDVLNHKVKLG' A
#
# COMPACT_ATOMS: atom_id res chain seq x y z
N MET A 1 -11.29 -2.63 -12.30
CA MET A 1 -10.86 -2.50 -10.89
C MET A 1 -9.35 -2.39 -10.96
N CYS A 2 -8.72 -1.42 -10.29
CA CYS A 2 -7.27 -1.22 -10.34
C CYS A 2 -6.71 -1.63 -8.98
N GLU A 3 -6.09 -2.80 -8.92
CA GLU A 3 -5.33 -3.28 -7.78
C GLU A 3 -3.86 -2.84 -7.88
N ALA A 4 -3.18 -2.75 -6.73
CA ALA A 4 -1.77 -2.40 -6.65
C ALA A 4 -0.98 -3.36 -5.74
N VAL A 5 0.33 -3.44 -5.99
CA VAL A 5 1.30 -4.09 -5.11
C VAL A 5 2.02 -3.00 -4.31
N VAL A 6 2.04 -3.16 -2.99
CA VAL A 6 2.62 -2.18 -2.07
C VAL A 6 3.95 -2.68 -1.52
N TYR A 7 4.96 -1.82 -1.61
CA TYR A 7 6.33 -2.06 -1.16
C TYR A 7 6.66 -1.11 0.00
N LEU A 8 7.46 -1.59 0.95
CA LEU A 8 8.11 -0.77 1.98
C LEU A 8 9.62 -0.84 1.72
N GLY A 9 10.21 0.26 1.23
CA GLY A 9 11.51 0.19 0.55
C GLY A 9 11.46 -0.78 -0.63
N ASP A 10 12.38 -1.76 -0.67
CA ASP A 10 12.42 -2.80 -1.71
C ASP A 10 11.62 -4.07 -1.37
N LYS A 11 10.99 -4.12 -0.19
CA LYS A 11 10.26 -5.29 0.28
C LYS A 11 8.78 -5.20 -0.07
N GLU A 12 8.27 -6.16 -0.82
CA GLU A 12 6.82 -6.34 -1.01
C GLU A 12 6.18 -6.65 0.36
N ILE A 13 5.15 -5.87 0.73
CA ILE A 13 4.46 -6.04 2.01
C ILE A 13 3.00 -6.47 1.85
N MET A 14 2.39 -6.22 0.69
CA MET A 14 1.01 -6.60 0.39
C MET A 14 0.72 -6.49 -1.12
N ARG A 15 -0.02 -7.45 -1.66
CA ARG A 15 -0.47 -7.48 -3.06
C ARG A 15 -1.99 -7.36 -3.16
N ASP A 16 -2.46 -7.12 -4.38
CA ASP A 16 -3.87 -7.02 -4.74
C ASP A 16 -4.60 -5.97 -3.86
N VAL A 17 -3.91 -4.87 -3.53
CA VAL A 17 -4.41 -3.79 -2.68
C VAL A 17 -5.38 -2.93 -3.46
N ILE A 18 -6.59 -2.78 -2.91
CA ILE A 18 -7.69 -2.00 -3.51
C ILE A 18 -8.00 -0.73 -2.73
N LYS A 19 -7.46 -0.59 -1.52
CA LYS A 19 -7.67 0.58 -0.68
C LYS A 19 -6.43 0.86 0.15
N ILE A 20 -6.03 2.12 0.15
CA ILE A 20 -4.94 2.67 0.95
C ILE A 20 -5.52 3.88 1.70
N VAL A 21 -5.39 3.88 3.03
CA VAL A 21 -5.85 4.97 3.89
C VAL A 21 -4.67 5.45 4.73
N VAL A 22 -4.43 6.75 4.74
CA VAL A 22 -3.48 7.38 5.65
C VAL A 22 -4.21 7.76 6.93
N ASP A 23 -3.72 7.26 8.07
CA ASP A 23 -4.29 7.47 9.40
C ASP A 23 -3.21 8.05 10.31
N GLY A 24 -3.09 9.39 10.30
CA GLY A 24 -1.99 10.09 10.95
C GLY A 24 -0.66 9.79 10.27
N GLU A 25 0.27 9.15 11.01
CA GLU A 25 1.59 8.72 10.51
C GLU A 25 1.60 7.25 10.06
N ASP A 26 0.44 6.59 10.10
CA ASP A 26 0.30 5.20 9.68
C ASP A 26 -0.38 5.11 8.31
N VAL A 27 -0.13 4.00 7.62
CA VAL A 27 -0.82 3.62 6.38
C VAL A 27 -1.56 2.30 6.59
N VAL A 28 -2.84 2.28 6.27
CA VAL A 28 -3.70 1.09 6.31
C VAL A 28 -3.99 0.62 4.88
N LEU A 29 -3.60 -0.61 4.59
CA LEU A 29 -3.76 -1.27 3.30
C LEU A 29 -4.87 -2.32 3.40
N THR A 30 -5.74 -2.41 2.41
CA THR A 30 -6.76 -3.47 2.31
C THR A 30 -6.75 -4.11 0.93
N ASN A 31 -6.71 -5.45 0.86
CA ASN A 31 -6.70 -6.20 -0.39
C ASN A 31 -8.08 -6.67 -0.84
N ILE A 32 -8.16 -7.28 -2.03
CA ILE A 32 -9.38 -7.86 -2.59
C ILE A 32 -10.05 -8.92 -1.71
N GLU A 33 -9.29 -9.62 -0.86
CA GLU A 33 -9.83 -10.60 0.09
C GLU A 33 -10.39 -9.96 1.37
N GLY A 34 -10.29 -8.63 1.52
CA GLY A 34 -10.69 -7.90 2.71
C GLY A 34 -9.66 -7.95 3.86
N LYS A 35 -8.49 -8.58 3.66
CA LYS A 35 -7.41 -8.56 4.65
C LYS A 35 -6.87 -7.14 4.73
N SER A 36 -6.62 -6.67 5.95
CA SER A 36 -6.07 -5.34 6.20
C SER A 36 -4.73 -5.41 6.93
N LYS A 37 -3.82 -4.50 6.57
CA LYS A 37 -2.49 -4.39 7.17
C LYS A 37 -2.19 -2.93 7.48
N ARG A 38 -1.84 -2.65 8.73
CA ARG A 38 -1.38 -1.33 9.18
C ARG A 38 0.14 -1.31 9.19
N VAL A 39 0.72 -0.33 8.52
CA VAL A 39 2.15 -0.03 8.52
C VAL A 39 2.34 1.26 9.29
N LYS A 40 3.16 1.22 10.35
CA LYS A 40 3.29 2.35 11.28
C LYS A 40 4.43 3.27 10.89
N ASN A 41 4.26 4.57 11.15
CA ASN A 41 5.28 5.59 10.95
C ASN A 41 5.91 5.56 9.54
N VAL A 42 5.06 5.55 8.52
CA VAL A 42 5.47 5.52 7.10
C VAL A 42 4.57 6.45 6.29
N ARG A 43 5.07 6.91 5.15
CA ARG A 43 4.32 7.73 4.20
C ARG A 43 4.33 7.09 2.81
N ILE A 44 3.44 7.55 1.95
CA ILE A 44 3.46 7.18 0.53
C ILE A 44 4.56 8.02 -0.13
N LEU A 45 5.56 7.35 -0.71
CA LEU A 45 6.67 8.01 -1.40
C LEU A 45 6.40 8.14 -2.91
N GLU A 46 5.81 7.11 -3.50
CA GLU A 46 5.57 7.01 -4.94
C GLU A 46 4.32 6.17 -5.22
N ASP A 47 3.46 6.66 -6.12
CA ASP A 47 2.37 5.90 -6.72
C ASP A 47 2.57 5.77 -8.25
N ASP A 48 2.91 4.56 -8.70
CA ASP A 48 3.04 4.22 -10.10
C ASP A 48 1.78 3.48 -10.57
N VAL A 49 0.82 4.26 -11.04
CA VAL A 49 -0.48 3.77 -11.49
C VAL A 49 -0.37 2.88 -12.73
N LEU A 50 0.63 3.13 -13.60
CA LEU A 50 0.82 2.37 -14.84
C LEU A 50 1.37 0.96 -14.55
N ASN A 51 2.27 0.86 -13.57
CA ASN A 51 2.85 -0.42 -13.16
C ASN A 51 2.13 -1.06 -11.98
N HIS A 52 1.03 -0.48 -11.49
CA HIS A 52 0.27 -0.97 -10.36
C HIS A 52 1.12 -1.10 -9.08
N LYS A 53 2.01 -0.14 -8.82
CA LYS A 53 2.94 -0.17 -7.67
C LYS A 53 2.78 1.04 -6.77
N VAL A 54 2.91 0.83 -5.47
CA VAL A 54 2.97 1.89 -4.47
C VAL A 54 4.17 1.64 -3.56
N LYS A 55 5.00 2.65 -3.33
CA LYS A 55 6.13 2.59 -2.39
C LYS A 55 5.86 3.40 -1.14
N LEU A 56 6.13 2.79 0.01
CA LEU A 56 6.10 3.40 1.33
C LEU A 56 7.52 3.57 1.87
N GLY A 57 7.73 4.59 2.70
CA GLY A 57 8.95 4.82 3.46
C GLY A 57 8.93 6.12 4.24
#